data_AF-A0A6N3HNH9-F1
#
_entry.id   AF-A0A6N3HNH9-F1
#
_cell.length_a   1.000
_cell.length_b   1.000
_cell.length_c   1.000
_cell.angle_alpha   90.00
_cell.angle_beta   90.00
_cell.angle_gamma   90.00
#
_symmetry.space_group_name_H-M   'P 1'
#
loop_
_entity.id
_entity.type
_entity.pdbx_description
1 polymer ?
#
loop_
_entity_poly.entity_id
_entity_poly.type
_entity_poly.pdbx_seq_one_letter_code
_entity_poly.pdbx_strand_id
1 'polypeptide(L)' 'MTNHEIMDIFNQVYNEFWIKWRDKPLTPDADMWDLVILDGAAIMERHNSKLCKDMVTELVVELDNRSKERGAKK' A
#
# COMPACT_ATOMS: atom_id res chain seq x y z
N MET A 1 19.70 1.23 -9.44
CA MET A 1 19.23 0.89 -8.08
C MET A 1 20.41 0.39 -7.27
N THR A 2 20.85 1.20 -6.31
CA THR A 2 21.84 0.86 -5.29
C THR A 2 21.17 0.14 -4.12
N ASN A 3 21.97 -0.48 -3.26
CA ASN A 3 21.45 -1.08 -2.01
C ASN A 3 20.73 -0.06 -1.14
N HIS A 4 21.19 1.20 -1.12
CA HIS A 4 20.56 2.27 -0.35
C HIS A 4 19.18 2.63 -0.92
N GLU A 5 19.07 2.76 -2.25
CA GLU A 5 17.78 3.03 -2.92
C GLU A 5 16.79 1.87 -2.69
N ILE A 6 17.24 0.61 -2.75
CA ILE A 6 16.39 -0.55 -2.44
C ILE A 6 15.91 -0.51 -1.00
N MET A 7 16.82 -0.26 -0.05
CA MET A 7 16.48 -0.19 1.37
C MET A 7 15.46 0.91 1.66
N ASP A 8 15.61 2.09 1.04
CA ASP A 8 14.68 3.20 1.22
C ASP A 8 13.28 2.87 0.66
N ILE A 9 13.21 2.23 -0.52
CA ILE A 9 11.93 1.73 -1.08
C ILE A 9 11.28 0.75 -0.09
N PHE A 10 12.01 -0.24 0.41
CA PHE A 10 11.46 -1.22 1.35
C PHE A 10 10.96 -0.58 2.64
N ASN A 11 11.70 0.38 3.18
CA ASN A 11 11.28 1.09 4.40
C ASN A 11 9.98 1.85 4.18
N GLN A 12 9.87 2.64 3.11
CA GLN A 12 8.66 3.42 2.85
C GLN A 12 7.47 2.54 2.52
N VAL A 13 7.66 1.52 1.68
CA VAL A 13 6.56 0.65 1.25
C VAL A 13 6.08 -0.27 2.38
N TYR A 14 6.99 -0.91 3.12
CA TYR A 14 6.60 -1.86 4.17
C TYR A 14 6.39 -1.18 5.52
N ASN A 15 7.33 -0.37 6.00
CA ASN A 15 7.23 0.18 7.35
C ASN A 15 6.27 1.37 7.42
N GLU A 16 6.25 2.23 6.41
CA GLU A 16 5.40 3.44 6.46
C GLU A 16 4.02 3.19 5.86
N PHE A 17 3.93 2.63 4.65
CA PHE A 17 2.66 2.38 3.99
C PHE A 17 1.93 1.14 4.54
N TRP A 18 2.55 -0.04 4.48
CA TRP A 18 1.84 -1.28 4.85
C TRP A 18 1.41 -1.32 6.32
N ILE A 19 2.31 -1.00 7.27
CA ILE A 19 1.98 -0.99 8.70
C ILE A 19 0.87 0.02 9.01
N LYS A 20 0.83 1.17 8.32
CA LYS A 20 -0.21 2.19 8.51
C LYS A 20 -1.61 1.70 8.13
N TRP A 21 -1.72 0.91 7.06
CA TRP A 21 -3.01 0.55 6.46
C TRP A 21 -3.50 -0.87 6.80
N ARG A 22 -2.62 -1.86 7.00
CA ARG A 22 -2.99 -3.29 7.10
C ARG A 22 -4.02 -3.63 8.18
N ASP A 23 -3.99 -2.91 9.29
CA ASP A 23 -4.83 -3.16 10.47
C ASP A 23 -6.04 -2.20 10.54
N LYS A 24 -6.15 -1.26 9.59
CA LYS A 24 -7.30 -0.35 9.52
C LYS A 24 -8.54 -1.10 9.05
N PRO A 25 -9.75 -0.74 9.52
CA PRO A 25 -11.00 -1.36 9.12
C PRO A 25 -11.47 -0.88 7.72
N LEU A 26 -10.62 -1.07 6.71
CA LEU A 26 -10.95 -0.88 5.31
C LEU A 26 -12.06 -1.86 4.92
N THR A 27 -13.28 -1.34 4.76
CA THR A 27 -14.39 -2.01 4.08
C THR A 27 -14.52 -1.48 2.65
N PRO A 28 -15.24 -2.14 1.74
CA PRO A 28 -15.34 -1.69 0.35
C PRO A 28 -15.93 -0.29 0.18
N ASP A 29 -16.78 0.12 1.11
CA ASP A 29 -17.46 1.42 1.20
C ASP A 29 -16.71 2.45 2.05
N ALA A 30 -15.51 2.14 2.52
CA ALA A 30 -14.77 3.05 3.39
C ALA A 30 -14.20 4.24 2.59
N ASP A 31 -14.57 5.46 2.99
CA ASP A 31 -14.05 6.72 2.42
C ASP A 31 -12.51 6.83 2.46
N MET A 32 -11.87 6.04 3.29
CA MET A 32 -10.42 6.06 3.47
C MET A 32 -9.64 5.39 2.32
N TRP A 33 -10.30 4.76 1.35
CA TRP A 33 -9.63 4.18 0.18
C TRP A 33 -8.88 5.22 -0.66
N ASP A 34 -9.45 6.40 -0.83
CA ASP A 34 -8.79 7.49 -1.55
C ASP A 34 -7.45 7.85 -0.88
N LEU A 35 -7.40 7.81 0.45
CA LEU A 35 -6.17 8.06 1.21
C LEU A 35 -5.13 6.95 1.01
N VAL A 36 -5.55 5.69 0.91
CA VAL A 36 -4.64 4.57 0.61
C VAL A 36 -4.02 4.76 -0.77
N ILE A 37 -4.83 5.09 -1.77
CA ILE A 37 -4.36 5.25 -3.15
C ILE A 37 -3.45 6.47 -3.28
N LEU A 38 -3.79 7.61 -2.66
CA LEU A 38 -2.95 8.81 -2.66
C LEU A 38 -1.59 8.58 -2.00
N ASP A 39 -1.56 7.89 -0.85
CA ASP A 39 -0.33 7.56 -0.12
C ASP A 39 0.58 6.64 -0.94
N GLY A 40 -0.01 5.59 -1.53
CA GLY A 40 0.72 4.67 -2.41
C GLY A 40 1.26 5.37 -3.67
N ALA A 41 0.46 6.23 -4.30
CA ALA A 41 0.86 7.00 -5.48
C ALA A 41 2.04 7.94 -5.19
N ALA A 42 2.04 8.61 -4.04
CA ALA A 42 3.14 9.48 -3.63
C ALA A 42 4.47 8.72 -3.47
N ILE A 43 4.44 7.51 -2.92
CA ILE A 43 5.63 6.65 -2.79
C ILE A 43 6.11 6.16 -4.16
N MET A 44 5.18 5.77 -5.04
CA MET A 44 5.50 5.36 -6.41
C MET A 44 6.12 6.51 -7.22
N GLU A 45 5.62 7.73 -7.07
CA GLU A 45 6.16 8.93 -7.73
C GLU A 45 7.56 9.28 -7.24
N ARG A 46 7.77 9.25 -5.91
CA ARG A 46 9.07 9.56 -5.29
C ARG A 46 10.19 8.66 -5.80
N HIS A 47 9.95 7.35 -5.86
CA HIS A 47 10.97 6.37 -6.22
C HIS A 47 11.03 6.06 -7.72
N ASN A 48 9.91 6.29 -8.43
CA ASN A 48 9.71 6.07 -9.86
C ASN A 48 10.43 4.84 -10.46
N SER A 49 10.39 3.72 -9.73
CA SER A 49 11.03 2.46 -10.13
C SER A 49 10.00 1.36 -10.31
N LYS A 50 10.29 0.39 -11.19
CA LYS A 50 9.40 -0.76 -11.37
C LYS A 50 9.21 -1.53 -10.06
N LEU A 51 10.30 -1.74 -9.31
CA LEU A 51 10.25 -2.42 -8.01
C LEU A 51 9.26 -1.75 -7.05
N CYS A 52 9.36 -0.43 -6.87
CA CYS A 52 8.46 0.30 -5.97
C CYS A 52 6.99 0.18 -6.42
N LYS A 53 6.74 0.36 -7.73
CA LYS A 53 5.39 0.25 -8.31
C LYS A 53 4.80 -1.15 -8.11
N ASP A 54 5.58 -2.19 -8.34
CA ASP A 54 5.13 -3.57 -8.13
C ASP A 54 4.80 -3.81 -6.65
N MET A 55 5.70 -3.44 -5.73
CA MET A 55 5.50 -3.68 -4.29
C MET A 55 4.28 -2.95 -3.74
N VAL A 56 4.10 -1.66 -4.05
CA VAL A 56 2.92 -0.91 -3.58
C VAL A 56 1.63 -1.50 -4.18
N THR A 57 1.66 -1.88 -5.46
CA THR A 57 0.48 -2.47 -6.12
C THR A 57 0.09 -3.80 -5.47
N GLU A 58 1.04 -4.70 -5.21
CA GLU A 58 0.79 -5.97 -4.53
C GLU A 58 0.16 -5.77 -3.15
N LEU A 59 0.64 -4.79 -2.38
CA LEU A 59 0.10 -4.49 -1.06
C LEU A 59 -1.29 -3.86 -1.11
N VAL A 60 -1.57 -3.01 -2.10
CA VAL A 60 -2.93 -2.48 -2.32
C VAL A 60 -3.90 -3.59 -2.68
N VAL A 61 -3.51 -4.54 -3.54
CA VAL A 61 -4.31 -5.72 -3.87
C VAL A 61 -4.59 -6.56 -2.63
N GLU A 62 -3.60 -6.77 -1.77
CA GLU A 62 -3.78 -7.47 -0.50
C GLU A 62 -4.76 -6.73 0.44
N LEU A 63 -4.70 -5.40 0.53
CA LEU A 63 -5.68 -4.63 1.28
C LEU A 63 -7.10 -4.80 0.72
N ASP A 64 -7.25 -4.84 -0.60
CA ASP A 64 -8.55 -5.01 -1.27
C ASP A 64 -9.12 -6.41 -1.02
N ASN A 65 -8.29 -7.45 -1.09
CA ASN A 65 -8.68 -8.82 -0.72
C ASN A 65 -9.19 -8.88 0.72
N ARG A 66 -8.43 -8.31 1.68
CA ARG A 66 -8.85 -8.25 3.10
C ARG A 66 -10.13 -7.45 3.30
N SER A 67 -10.31 -6.37 2.54
CA SER A 67 -11.53 -5.55 2.59
C SER A 67 -12.76 -6.33 2.14
N LYS A 68 -12.65 -7.08 1.04
CA LYS A 68 -13.71 -7.97 0.55
C LYS A 68 -14.06 -9.05 1.56
N GLU A 69 -13.07 -9.66 2.20
CA GLU A 69 -13.29 -10.65 3.28
C GLU A 69 -14.02 -10.06 4.49
N ARG A 70 -13.76 -8.81 4.83
CA ARG A 70 -14.45 -8.10 5.92
C ARG A 70 -15.88 -7.75 5.53
N GLY A 71 -16.11 -7.31 4.30
CA GLY A 71 -17.43 -7.01 3.77
C GLY A 71 -18.33 -8.24 3.70
N ALA A 72 -17.79 -9.39 3.30
CA ALA A 72 -18.53 -10.66 3.22
C ALA A 72 -18.93 -11.26 4.58
N LYS A 73 -18.33 -10.79 5.68
CA LYS A 73 -18.63 -11.21 7.05
C LYS A 73 -19.69 -10.33 7.75
N LYS A 74 -20.16 -9.26 7.11
CA LYS A 74 -21.27 -8.42 7.59
C LYS A 74 -22.60 -8.93 7.05
#